data_AF-A0A938SFJ2-F1
#
_entry.id   AF-A0A938SFJ2-F1
#
_cell.length_a   1.000
_cell.length_b   1.000
_cell.length_c   1.000
_cell.angle_alpha   90.00
_cell.angle_beta   90.00
_cell.angle_gamma   90.00
#
_symmetry.space_group_name_H-M   'P 1'
#
loop_
_entity.id
_entity.type
_entity.pdbx_description
1 polymer ?
#
loop_
_entity_poly.entity_id
_entity_poly.type
_entity_poly.pdbx_seq_one_letter_code
_entity_poly.pdbx_strand_id
1 'polypeptide(L)'
;MEAGVMNYLLDTNHWSYIQRRHPRVLARLESLPNEATLYMPVIVQGELLSGVELAASESRKEELMALYEQAIAKATDILAVTPEVAAQYAVVFAGLRRKGMPVDTNDMWIAAIARVHDLVVVSTDGHFGYVEGLRVDDWTKPQPMQGTP
;
A
#
# COMPACT_ATOMS: atom_id res chain seq x y z
N MET A 1 -20.91 -5.56 -18.13
CA MET A 1 -19.88 -4.76 -17.43
C MET A 1 -19.08 -5.77 -16.63
N GLU A 2 -17.88 -6.12 -17.09
CA GLU A 2 -16.99 -6.96 -16.28
C GLU A 2 -16.71 -6.18 -15.00
N ALA A 3 -17.05 -6.76 -13.84
CA ALA A 3 -16.60 -6.22 -12.58
C ALA A 3 -15.07 -6.29 -12.61
N GLY A 4 -14.43 -5.16 -12.94
CA GLY A 4 -12.98 -5.09 -13.09
C GLY A 4 -12.33 -5.65 -11.84
N VAL A 5 -11.41 -6.60 -12.03
CA VAL A 5 -10.63 -7.19 -10.94
C VAL A 5 -9.99 -6.05 -10.14
N MET A 6 -10.32 -5.97 -8.85
CA MET A 6 -9.82 -4.92 -7.98
C MET A 6 -8.46 -5.33 -7.43
N ASN A 7 -7.42 -4.63 -7.89
CA ASN A 7 -6.04 -4.88 -7.51
C ASN A 7 -5.55 -3.78 -6.57
N TYR A 8 -5.05 -4.16 -5.39
CA TYR A 8 -4.68 -3.24 -4.32
C TYR A 8 -3.17 -3.26 -4.08
N LEU A 9 -2.58 -2.09 -3.84
CA LEU A 9 -1.21 -1.94 -3.38
C LEU A 9 -1.23 -1.50 -1.92
N LEU A 10 -0.79 -2.37 -1.01
CA LEU A 10 -0.85 -2.11 0.43
C LEU A 10 0.42 -1.40 0.91
N ASP A 11 0.23 -0.26 1.54
CA ASP A 11 1.25 0.48 2.28
C ASP A 11 1.58 -0.23 3.63
N THR A 12 2.71 0.13 4.25
CA THR A 12 3.24 -0.48 5.49
C THR A 12 2.21 -0.47 6.62
N ASN A 13 1.45 0.62 6.76
CA ASN A 13 0.43 0.73 7.80
C ASN A 13 -0.65 -0.37 7.72
N HIS A 14 -1.08 -0.76 6.51
CA HIS A 14 -2.15 -1.74 6.32
C HIS A 14 -1.69 -3.16 6.58
N TRP A 15 -0.42 -3.49 6.31
CA TRP A 15 0.16 -4.76 6.76
C TRP A 15 0.14 -4.88 8.29
N SER A 16 0.48 -3.79 9.00
CA SER A 16 0.40 -3.75 10.45
C SER A 16 -1.04 -3.90 10.97
N TYR A 17 -2.02 -3.25 10.35
CA TYR A 17 -3.42 -3.40 10.73
C TYR A 17 -3.95 -4.82 10.52
N ILE A 18 -3.57 -5.50 9.44
CA ILE A 18 -3.93 -6.90 9.19
C ILE A 18 -3.36 -7.80 10.28
N GLN A 19 -2.07 -7.65 10.61
CA GLN A 19 -1.39 -8.42 11.65
C GLN A 19 -2.02 -8.22 13.03
N ARG A 20 -2.38 -6.97 13.37
CA ARG A 20 -3.06 -6.62 14.62
C ARG A 20 -4.56 -6.96 14.62
N ARG A 21 -5.05 -7.60 13.56
CA ARG A 21 -6.46 -7.99 13.39
C ARG A 21 -7.42 -6.82 13.55
N HIS A 22 -7.07 -5.65 13.00
CA HIS A 22 -7.91 -4.46 13.09
C HIS A 22 -9.29 -4.76 12.49
N PRO A 23 -10.40 -4.67 13.27
CA PRO A 23 -11.69 -5.24 12.88
C PRO A 23 -12.22 -4.74 11.52
N ARG A 24 -12.09 -3.44 11.23
CA ARG A 24 -12.56 -2.87 9.95
C ARG A 24 -11.69 -3.29 8.77
N VAL A 25 -10.39 -3.40 8.99
CA VAL A 25 -9.43 -3.78 7.93
C VAL A 25 -9.64 -5.25 7.58
N LEU A 26 -9.84 -6.11 8.59
CA LEU A 26 -10.19 -7.51 8.36
C LEU A 26 -11.56 -7.66 7.68
N ALA A 27 -12.60 -6.96 8.15
CA ALA A 27 -13.92 -7.02 7.51
C ALA A 27 -13.86 -6.55 6.05
N ARG A 28 -13.07 -5.51 5.77
CA ARG A 28 -12.85 -5.03 4.40
C ARG A 28 -12.11 -6.07 3.56
N LEU A 29 -11.03 -6.64 4.07
CA LEU A 29 -10.27 -7.70 3.43
C LEU A 29 -11.14 -8.93 3.13
N GLU A 30 -11.97 -9.36 4.08
CA GLU A 30 -12.92 -10.49 3.95
C GLU A 30 -14.08 -10.18 2.99
N SER A 31 -14.42 -8.91 2.79
CA SER A 31 -15.45 -8.48 1.84
C SER A 31 -14.98 -8.38 0.40
N LEU A 32 -13.66 -8.50 0.15
CA LEU A 32 -13.14 -8.41 -1.21
C LEU A 32 -13.59 -9.62 -2.04
N PRO A 33 -13.84 -9.44 -3.36
CA PRO A 33 -14.04 -10.56 -4.27
C PRO A 33 -12.86 -11.53 -4.24
N ASN A 34 -13.10 -12.81 -4.53
CA ASN A 34 -12.06 -13.84 -4.53
C ASN A 34 -10.95 -13.56 -5.55
N GLU A 35 -11.27 -12.83 -6.61
CA GLU A 35 -10.35 -12.43 -7.67
C GLU A 35 -9.49 -11.22 -7.28
N ALA A 36 -9.80 -10.54 -6.18
CA ALA A 36 -9.03 -9.39 -5.72
C ALA A 36 -7.61 -9.81 -5.33
N THR A 37 -6.63 -9.05 -5.81
CA THR A 37 -5.21 -9.31 -5.52
C THR A 37 -4.61 -8.22 -4.65
N LEU A 38 -3.65 -8.61 -3.80
CA LEU A 38 -2.99 -7.73 -2.84
C LEU A 38 -1.51 -7.70 -3.14
N TYR A 39 -1.01 -6.57 -3.58
CA TYR A 39 0.40 -6.36 -3.89
C TYR A 39 1.11 -5.66 -2.74
N MET A 40 2.38 -5.98 -2.56
CA MET A 40 3.30 -5.24 -1.71
C MET A 40 4.32 -4.52 -2.59
N PRO A 41 4.53 -3.20 -2.46
CA PRO A 41 5.65 -2.57 -3.14
C PRO A 41 6.97 -2.96 -2.44
N VAL A 42 8.05 -3.14 -3.21
CA VAL A 42 9.38 -3.48 -2.66
C VAL A 42 9.88 -2.45 -1.63
N ILE A 43 9.38 -1.22 -1.69
CA ILE A 43 9.65 -0.14 -0.73
C ILE A 43 9.12 -0.53 0.66
N VAL A 44 7.87 -1.00 0.74
CA VAL A 44 7.25 -1.48 1.98
C VAL A 44 7.96 -2.73 2.50
N GLN A 45 8.36 -3.64 1.62
CA GLN A 45 9.21 -4.79 2.01
C GLN A 45 10.52 -4.30 2.66
N GLY A 46 11.17 -3.30 2.09
CA GLY A 46 12.38 -2.68 2.64
C GLY A 46 12.14 -2.04 4.00
N GLU A 47 11.02 -1.36 4.21
CA GLU A 47 10.64 -0.76 5.49
C GLU A 47 10.42 -1.82 6.58
N LEU A 48 9.72 -2.91 6.26
CA LEU A 48 9.49 -4.02 7.20
C LEU A 48 10.81 -4.68 7.61
N LEU A 49 11.68 -4.97 6.65
CA LEU A 49 13.01 -5.55 6.92
C LEU A 49 13.93 -4.58 7.67
N SER A 50 13.83 -3.29 7.40
CA SER A 50 14.56 -2.28 8.18
C SER A 50 14.12 -2.27 9.64
N GLY A 51 12.81 -2.45 9.89
CA GLY A 51 12.29 -2.61 11.25
C GLY A 51 12.88 -3.83 11.97
N VAL A 52 13.08 -4.94 11.27
CA VAL A 52 13.75 -6.15 11.79
C VAL A 52 15.20 -5.84 12.18
N GLU A 53 15.97 -5.20 11.30
CA GLU A 53 17.38 -4.90 11.55
C GLU A 53 17.58 -3.87 12.68
N LEU A 54 16.60 -3.00 12.92
CA LEU A 54 16.60 -2.04 14.02
C LEU A 54 16.07 -2.59 15.35
N ALA A 55 15.69 -3.87 15.41
CA ALA A 55 15.14 -4.47 16.62
C ALA A 55 16.12 -4.40 17.81
N ALA A 56 15.62 -3.95 18.96
CA ALA A 56 16.43 -3.76 20.17
C ALA A 56 16.87 -5.06 20.87
N SER A 57 16.32 -6.21 20.46
CA SER A 57 16.63 -7.53 21.02
C SER A 57 16.36 -8.64 20.01
N GLU A 58 17.00 -9.80 20.21
CA GLU A 58 16.80 -10.97 19.35
C GLU A 58 15.35 -11.44 19.36
N SER A 59 14.70 -11.47 20.53
CA SER A 59 13.28 -11.83 20.63
C SER A 59 12.38 -10.88 19.82
N ARG A 60 12.69 -9.57 19.81
CA ARG A 60 11.94 -8.62 18.99
C ARG A 60 12.22 -8.81 17.50
N LYS A 61 13.45 -9.18 17.14
CA LYS A 61 13.84 -9.49 15.77
C LYS A 61 13.06 -10.71 15.24
N GLU A 62 13.01 -11.78 16.01
CA GLU A 62 12.23 -12.99 15.70
C GLU A 62 10.74 -12.68 15.50
N GLU A 63 10.16 -11.86 16.39
CA GLU A 63 8.76 -11.42 16.27
C GLU A 63 8.52 -10.65 14.97
N LEU A 64 9.37 -9.65 14.66
CA LEU A 64 9.22 -8.83 13.45
C LEU A 64 9.44 -9.65 12.17
N MET A 65 10.36 -10.61 12.18
CA MET A 65 10.56 -11.54 11.07
C MET A 65 9.33 -12.41 10.83
N ALA A 66 8.73 -12.97 11.89
CA ALA A 66 7.50 -13.74 11.76
C ALA A 66 6.34 -12.90 11.20
N LEU A 67 6.25 -11.63 11.60
CA LEU A 67 5.25 -10.69 11.06
C LEU A 67 5.50 -10.39 9.57
N TYR A 68 6.76 -10.18 9.18
CA TYR A 68 7.16 -10.00 7.80
C TYR A 68 6.80 -11.22 6.93
N GLU A 69 7.14 -12.43 7.37
CA GLU A 69 6.81 -13.67 6.67
C GLU A 69 5.30 -13.86 6.49
N GLN A 70 4.50 -13.51 7.51
CA GLN A 70 3.04 -13.52 7.41
C GLN A 70 2.51 -12.49 6.41
N ALA A 71 3.15 -11.33 6.28
CA ALA A 71 2.78 -10.32 5.30
C ALA A 71 3.09 -10.81 3.88
N ILE A 72 4.28 -11.38 3.66
CA ILE A 72 4.66 -11.98 2.37
C ILE A 72 3.71 -13.11 1.98
N ALA A 73 3.37 -14.00 2.91
CA ALA A 73 2.45 -15.11 2.64
C ALA A 73 1.02 -14.65 2.25
N LYS A 74 0.65 -13.41 2.58
CA LYS A 74 -0.64 -12.80 2.23
C LYS A 74 -0.57 -11.96 0.94
N ALA A 75 0.60 -11.50 0.54
CA ALA A 75 0.78 -10.75 -0.69
C ALA A 75 0.70 -11.71 -1.89
N THR A 76 -0.03 -11.29 -2.93
CA THR A 76 -0.05 -11.97 -4.23
C THR A 76 1.31 -11.89 -4.90
N ASP A 77 1.95 -10.72 -4.86
CA ASP A 77 3.31 -10.51 -5.38
C ASP A 77 3.94 -9.26 -4.77
N ILE A 78 5.25 -9.13 -4.90
CA ILE A 78 6.03 -7.94 -4.53
C ILE A 78 6.43 -7.18 -5.79
N LEU A 79 5.95 -5.95 -5.93
CA LEU A 79 6.21 -5.12 -7.11
C LEU A 79 7.51 -4.34 -6.97
N ALA A 80 8.43 -4.55 -7.92
CA ALA A 80 9.73 -3.93 -7.96
C ALA A 80 9.71 -2.51 -8.57
N VAL A 81 10.77 -1.74 -8.33
CA VAL A 81 11.03 -0.51 -9.07
C VAL A 81 11.67 -0.86 -10.41
N THR A 82 10.95 -0.62 -11.50
CA THR A 82 11.44 -0.80 -12.87
C THR A 82 11.70 0.55 -13.55
N PRO A 83 12.33 0.59 -14.74
CA PRO A 83 12.46 1.83 -15.50
C PRO A 83 11.13 2.55 -15.78
N GLU A 84 10.04 1.80 -15.99
CA GLU A 84 8.70 2.35 -16.17
C GLU A 84 8.19 3.03 -14.88
N VAL A 85 8.43 2.40 -13.73
CA VAL A 85 8.14 2.99 -12.41
C VAL A 85 8.97 4.26 -12.19
N ALA A 86 10.25 4.26 -12.54
CA ALA A 86 11.11 5.45 -12.45
C ALA A 86 10.60 6.62 -13.33
N ALA A 87 10.10 6.31 -14.52
CA ALA A 87 9.49 7.33 -15.39
C ALA A 87 8.22 7.92 -14.75
N GLN A 88 7.35 7.08 -14.15
CA GLN A 88 6.16 7.56 -13.44
C GLN A 88 6.50 8.33 -12.16
N TYR A 89 7.55 7.92 -11.44
CA TYR A 89 8.05 8.65 -10.28
C TYR A 89 8.40 10.10 -10.65
N ALA A 90 9.10 10.32 -11.77
CA ALA A 90 9.45 11.67 -12.22
C ALA A 90 8.20 12.53 -12.47
N VAL A 91 7.12 11.94 -13.01
CA VAL A 91 5.83 12.62 -13.21
C VAL A 91 5.19 12.98 -11.87
N VAL A 92 5.15 12.03 -10.92
CA VAL A 92 4.61 12.23 -9.57
C VAL A 92 5.38 13.35 -8.85
N PHE A 93 6.71 13.25 -8.81
CA PHE A 93 7.59 14.23 -8.19
C PHE A 93 7.40 15.63 -8.78
N ALA A 94 7.42 15.77 -10.10
CA ALA A 94 7.23 17.07 -10.75
C ALA A 94 5.83 17.65 -10.48
N GLY A 95 4.80 16.80 -10.46
CA GLY A 95 3.44 17.18 -10.12
C GLY A 95 3.33 17.76 -8.71
N LEU A 96 3.84 17.02 -7.71
CA LEU A 96 3.83 17.44 -6.30
C LEU A 96 4.67 18.69 -6.06
N ARG A 97 5.87 18.75 -6.66
CA ARG A 97 6.77 19.90 -6.53
C ARG A 97 6.15 21.18 -7.10
N ARG A 98 5.47 21.11 -8.25
CA ARG A 98 4.75 22.27 -8.81
C ARG A 98 3.59 22.73 -7.94
N LYS A 99 2.95 21.82 -7.20
CA LYS A 99 1.87 22.10 -6.26
C LYS A 99 2.38 22.59 -4.89
N GLY A 100 3.70 22.57 -4.65
CA GLY A 100 4.30 22.92 -3.35
C GLY A 100 3.95 21.92 -2.24
N MET A 101 3.60 20.69 -2.59
CA MET A 101 3.20 19.66 -1.62
C MET A 101 4.41 18.83 -1.19
N PRO A 102 4.79 18.85 0.09
CA PRO A 102 5.79 17.92 0.61
C PRO A 102 5.13 16.55 0.81
N VAL A 103 5.65 15.54 0.12
CA VAL A 103 5.28 14.13 0.28
C VAL A 103 6.58 13.36 0.47
N ASP A 104 6.57 12.26 1.23
CA ASP A 104 7.76 11.45 1.45
C ASP A 104 8.25 10.82 0.13
N THR A 105 9.56 10.56 0.04
CA THR A 105 10.15 9.94 -1.16
C THR A 105 9.63 8.52 -1.37
N ASN A 106 9.44 7.75 -0.30
CA ASN A 106 8.90 6.39 -0.36
C ASN A 106 7.45 6.39 -0.84
N ASP A 107 6.62 7.32 -0.35
CA ASP A 107 5.24 7.47 -0.83
C ASP A 107 5.19 7.79 -2.32
N MET A 108 6.12 8.63 -2.81
CA MET A 108 6.19 8.90 -4.26
C MET A 108 6.54 7.65 -5.08
N TRP A 109 7.40 6.76 -4.56
CA TRP A 109 7.69 5.48 -5.21
C TRP A 109 6.50 4.53 -5.19
N ILE A 110 5.81 4.42 -4.04
CA ILE A 110 4.59 3.61 -3.90
C ILE A 110 3.52 4.11 -4.87
N ALA A 111 3.30 5.42 -4.94
CA ALA A 111 2.37 6.03 -5.88
C ALA A 111 2.74 5.77 -7.34
N ALA A 112 4.04 5.81 -7.68
CA ALA A 112 4.51 5.50 -9.02
C ALA A 112 4.24 4.03 -9.42
N ILE A 113 4.52 3.08 -8.51
CA ILE A 113 4.20 1.66 -8.71
C ILE A 113 2.70 1.50 -8.94
N ALA A 114 1.86 2.07 -8.08
CA ALA A 114 0.42 1.97 -8.22
C ALA A 114 -0.09 2.51 -9.56
N ARG A 115 0.49 3.60 -10.07
CA ARG A 115 0.13 4.17 -11.37
C ARG A 115 0.57 3.30 -12.56
N VAL A 116 1.75 2.68 -12.51
CA VAL A 116 2.21 1.78 -13.58
C VAL A 116 1.30 0.56 -13.70
N HIS A 117 0.83 0.03 -12.56
CA HIS A 117 0.07 -1.21 -12.50
C HIS A 117 -1.45 -1.01 -12.40
N ASP A 118 -1.94 0.24 -12.50
CA ASP A 118 -3.34 0.62 -12.29
C ASP A 118 -3.96 0.02 -11.01
N LEU A 119 -3.33 0.30 -9.87
CA LEU A 119 -3.70 -0.22 -8.56
C LEU A 119 -4.34 0.85 -7.68
N VAL A 120 -5.18 0.40 -6.74
CA VAL A 120 -5.65 1.24 -5.63
C VAL A 120 -4.61 1.18 -4.51
N VAL A 121 -4.04 2.31 -4.10
CA VAL A 121 -3.21 2.39 -2.91
C VAL A 121 -4.09 2.28 -1.67
N VAL A 122 -3.77 1.34 -0.79
CA VAL A 122 -4.46 1.20 0.50
C VAL A 122 -3.55 1.77 1.58
N SER A 123 -3.89 2.97 2.06
CA SER A 123 -3.10 3.72 3.04
C SER A 123 -3.98 4.60 3.92
N THR A 124 -3.55 4.84 5.15
CA THR A 124 -4.15 5.87 6.02
C THR A 124 -3.51 7.25 5.82
N ASP A 125 -2.43 7.33 5.03
CA ASP A 125 -1.76 8.59 4.75
C ASP A 125 -2.56 9.42 3.73
N GLY A 126 -2.97 10.62 4.16
CA GLY A 126 -3.66 11.59 3.30
C GLY A 126 -2.78 12.17 2.19
N HIS A 127 -1.45 12.06 2.28
CA HIS A 127 -0.51 12.59 1.30
C HIS A 127 -0.70 11.98 -0.09
N PHE A 128 -1.10 10.71 -0.18
CA PHE A 128 -1.41 10.05 -1.45
C PHE A 128 -2.54 10.76 -2.21
N GLY A 129 -3.45 11.44 -1.51
CA GLY A 129 -4.53 12.23 -2.12
C GLY A 129 -4.05 13.45 -2.92
N TYR A 130 -2.80 13.89 -2.75
CA TYR A 130 -2.21 14.96 -3.55
C TYR A 130 -1.66 14.48 -4.89
N VAL A 131 -1.49 13.17 -5.07
CA VAL A 131 -0.99 12.58 -6.32
C VAL A 131 -2.13 12.47 -7.32
N GLU A 132 -1.98 13.17 -8.43
CA GLU A 132 -3.03 13.24 -9.46
C GLU A 132 -3.20 11.91 -10.20
N GLY A 133 -4.46 11.49 -10.35
CA GLY A 133 -4.82 10.23 -11.00
C GLY A 133 -4.52 8.98 -10.16
N LEU A 134 -4.14 9.13 -8.89
CA LEU A 134 -3.97 8.01 -7.97
C LEU A 134 -5.29 7.65 -7.29
N ARG A 135 -5.63 6.36 -7.29
CA ARG A 135 -6.76 5.83 -6.51
C ARG A 135 -6.26 5.44 -5.13
N VAL A 136 -6.94 5.92 -4.09
CA VAL A 136 -6.59 5.67 -2.68
C VAL A 136 -7.83 5.18 -1.94
N ASP A 137 -7.68 4.13 -1.14
CA ASP A 137 -8.70 3.61 -0.22
C ASP A 137 -8.10 3.53 1.20
N ASP A 138 -8.92 3.82 2.20
CA ASP A 138 -8.54 3.74 3.60
C ASP A 138 -9.47 2.76 4.31
N TRP A 139 -8.99 1.54 4.53
CA TRP A 139 -9.78 0.46 5.10
C TRP A 139 -10.03 0.62 6.61
N THR A 140 -9.47 1.65 7.24
CA THR A 140 -9.79 2.02 8.61
C THR A 140 -11.06 2.87 8.71
N LYS A 141 -11.48 3.51 7.61
CA LYS A 141 -12.64 4.39 7.55
C LYS A 141 -13.89 3.64 7.08
N PRO A 142 -15.10 4.10 7.46
CA PRO A 142 -16.31 3.60 6.83
C PRO A 142 -16.30 3.98 5.35
N GLN A 143 -16.65 3.03 4.49
CA GLN A 143 -16.92 3.35 3.09
C GLN A 143 -18.08 4.36 3.06
N PRO A 144 -18.00 5.45 2.27
CA PRO A 144 -19.15 6.30 2.07
C PRO A 144 -20.27 5.42 1.53
N MET A 145 -21.47 5.54 2.11
CA MET A 145 -22.64 4.82 1.60
C MET A 145 -22.76 5.18 0.12
N GLN A 146 -22.58 4.19 -0.77
CA GLN A 146 -22.92 4.37 -2.17
C GLN A 146 -24.39 4.78 -2.18
N GLY A 147 -24.65 5.99 -2.69
CA GLY A 147 -25.99 6.58 -2.68
C GLY A 147 -27.02 5.56 -3.14
N THR A 148 -28.04 5.37 -2.33
CA THR A 148 -29.28 4.70 -2.76
C THR A 148 -29.78 5.43 -4.01
N PRO A 149 -30.19 4.70 -5.07
CA PRO A 149 -30.63 5.31 -6.33
C PRO A 149 -31.74 6.34 -6.15
#